data_AF-A0AAF0JPK6-F1
#
_entry.id   AF-A0AAF0JPK6-F1
#
_cell.length_a   1.000
_cell.length_b   1.000
_cell.length_c   1.000
_cell.angle_alpha   90.00
_cell.angle_beta   90.00
_cell.angle_gamma   90.00
#
_symmetry.space_group_name_H-M   'P 1'
#
loop_
_entity.id
_entity.type
_entity.pdbx_description
1 polymer ?
#
loop_
_entity_poly.entity_id
_entity_poly.type
_entity_poly.pdbx_seq_one_letter_code
_entity_poly.pdbx_strand_id
1 'polypeptide(L)'
;MYKWIISEKLAVSPMPALEEIRELSNIFDGVVVLIEPHEYPGGDIRNYINLWKDMGVEVYYSPTRDFWFPPILELYHITKWIHEKIKEGGRVLVHCMGGIGRSGTVAASYIIYSSDIVPWNAVSHVRKHIPGALEVPRQEKIVYDYYYMLKYISDRKLLEMIDREAAKRNYGAGIKHVSKVTQLSIEILTDMGLFKNIDDYTKKAVVIASILHDMGYSSGDHGEKSVEIASKILGMTDLDDKIIDLILTIIRCHHINWCKEIRYDLPLGILWIADYLDHGFDNTVDYIEVDVEDSDLVLKIHCGIECSHNIDELRKILPSIEEIIGKRITIKRYYE
;
A
#
# COMPACT_ATOMS: atom_id res chain seq x y z
N MET A 1 -8.50 -22.16 -17.34
CA MET A 1 -7.20 -22.02 -18.05
C MET A 1 -6.41 -20.85 -17.48
N TYR A 2 -5.23 -21.11 -16.90
CA TYR A 2 -4.32 -20.09 -16.39
C TYR A 2 -3.44 -19.51 -17.51
N LYS A 3 -2.77 -18.39 -17.25
CA LYS A 3 -1.79 -17.77 -18.14
C LYS A 3 -0.50 -17.49 -17.39
N TRP A 4 0.62 -17.94 -17.94
CA TRP A 4 1.94 -17.56 -17.44
C TRP A 4 2.18 -16.07 -17.67
N ILE A 5 2.44 -15.35 -16.59
CA ILE A 5 2.93 -13.97 -16.63
C ILE A 5 4.46 -13.98 -16.68
N ILE A 6 5.07 -14.88 -15.91
CA ILE A 6 6.49 -15.22 -16.00
C ILE A 6 6.54 -16.72 -16.21
N SER A 7 7.07 -17.14 -17.37
CA SER A 7 7.11 -18.54 -17.80
C SER A 7 7.64 -19.45 -16.68
N GLU A 8 6.89 -20.51 -16.38
CA GLU A 8 7.21 -21.53 -15.37
C GLU A 8 7.42 -21.00 -13.94
N LYS A 9 6.97 -19.78 -13.63
CA LYS A 9 7.19 -19.15 -12.31
C LYS A 9 5.93 -18.55 -11.72
N LEU A 10 5.29 -17.63 -12.46
CA LEU A 10 4.11 -16.92 -11.98
C LEU A 10 3.01 -16.99 -13.03
N ALA A 11 1.86 -17.53 -12.65
CA ALA A 11 0.65 -17.55 -13.47
C ALA A 11 -0.50 -16.80 -12.82
N VAL A 12 -1.45 -16.38 -13.65
CA VAL A 12 -2.72 -15.81 -13.22
C VAL A 12 -3.87 -16.58 -13.85
N SER A 13 -4.98 -16.73 -13.12
CA SER A 13 -6.21 -17.34 -13.64
C SER A 13 -7.47 -16.68 -13.06
N PRO A 14 -8.64 -16.90 -13.69
CA PRO A 14 -9.92 -16.85 -12.98
C PRO A 14 -9.93 -17.82 -11.80
N MET A 15 -10.91 -17.70 -10.91
CA MET A 15 -11.09 -18.63 -9.79
C MET A 15 -11.21 -20.07 -10.33
N PRO A 16 -10.27 -20.96 -9.99
CA PRO A 16 -10.38 -22.37 -10.38
C PRO A 16 -11.63 -23.03 -9.82
N ALA A 17 -12.28 -23.85 -10.65
CA ALA A 17 -13.33 -24.75 -10.18
C ALA A 17 -12.73 -25.85 -9.27
N LEU A 18 -13.56 -26.45 -8.41
CA LEU A 18 -13.08 -27.44 -7.44
C LEU A 18 -12.43 -28.65 -8.11
N GLU A 19 -12.98 -29.07 -9.25
CA GLU A 19 -12.47 -30.15 -10.10
C GLU A 19 -11.12 -29.83 -10.74
N GLU A 20 -10.79 -28.56 -10.98
CA GLU A 20 -9.52 -28.13 -11.58
C GLU A 20 -8.36 -28.13 -10.56
N ILE A 21 -8.65 -28.00 -9.25
CA ILE A 21 -7.62 -27.84 -8.21
C ILE A 21 -6.64 -29.02 -8.20
N ARG A 22 -7.13 -30.24 -8.39
CA ARG A 22 -6.26 -31.45 -8.42
C ARG A 22 -5.23 -31.38 -9.55
N GLU A 23 -5.61 -30.87 -10.71
CA GLU A 23 -4.68 -30.77 -11.85
C GLU A 23 -3.70 -29.62 -11.62
N LEU A 24 -4.19 -28.48 -11.14
CA LEU A 24 -3.39 -27.31 -10.85
C LEU A 24 -2.39 -27.54 -9.70
N SER A 25 -2.74 -28.36 -8.70
CA SER A 25 -1.83 -28.71 -7.59
C SER A 25 -0.64 -29.55 -8.03
N ASN A 26 -0.70 -30.19 -9.20
CA ASN A 26 0.47 -30.88 -9.78
C ASN A 26 1.42 -29.91 -10.51
N ILE A 27 1.01 -28.66 -10.71
CA ILE A 27 1.74 -27.63 -11.46
C ILE A 27 2.29 -26.56 -10.53
N PHE A 28 1.46 -26.12 -9.57
CA PHE A 28 1.73 -24.99 -8.69
C PHE A 28 1.99 -25.45 -7.26
N ASP A 29 3.06 -24.90 -6.67
CA ASP A 29 3.48 -25.15 -5.29
C ASP A 29 2.86 -24.12 -4.32
N GLY A 30 2.46 -22.96 -4.86
CA GLY A 30 1.79 -21.90 -4.12
C GLY A 30 0.59 -21.30 -4.86
N VAL A 31 -0.42 -20.86 -4.11
CA VAL A 31 -1.56 -20.12 -4.65
C VAL A 31 -1.87 -18.87 -3.81
N VAL A 32 -2.07 -17.73 -4.48
CA VAL A 32 -2.60 -16.51 -3.89
C VAL A 32 -4.09 -16.41 -4.22
N VAL A 33 -4.92 -16.36 -3.17
CA VAL A 33 -6.38 -16.33 -3.25
C VAL A 33 -6.87 -14.94 -2.85
N LEU A 34 -7.49 -14.21 -3.79
CA LEU A 34 -7.87 -12.80 -3.59
C LEU A 34 -9.39 -12.56 -3.45
N ILE A 35 -10.22 -13.58 -3.65
CA ILE A 35 -11.67 -13.43 -3.53
C ILE A 35 -12.09 -13.26 -2.06
N GLU A 36 -13.13 -12.47 -1.82
CA GLU A 36 -13.79 -12.37 -0.53
C GLU A 36 -14.70 -13.59 -0.27
N PRO A 37 -14.99 -13.90 1.01
CA PRO A 37 -15.83 -15.05 1.34
C PRO A 37 -17.19 -15.07 0.65
N HIS A 38 -17.81 -13.91 0.46
CA HIS A 38 -19.13 -13.78 -0.15
C HIS A 38 -19.12 -13.96 -1.68
N GLU A 39 -17.95 -13.88 -2.32
CA GLU A 39 -17.82 -14.12 -3.76
C GLU A 39 -17.75 -15.61 -4.09
N TYR A 40 -17.40 -16.47 -3.12
CA TYR A 40 -17.26 -17.90 -3.34
C TYR A 40 -18.64 -18.60 -3.41
N PRO A 41 -19.01 -19.22 -4.55
CA PRO A 41 -20.33 -19.82 -4.72
C PRO A 41 -20.50 -21.16 -4.00
N GLY A 42 -19.40 -21.82 -3.62
CA GLY A 42 -19.41 -23.16 -3.02
C GLY A 42 -19.65 -23.18 -1.50
N GLY A 43 -20.23 -22.13 -0.94
CA GLY A 43 -20.50 -21.99 0.49
C GLY A 43 -19.31 -21.43 1.26
N ASP A 44 -18.72 -22.22 2.15
CA ASP A 44 -17.62 -21.75 3.00
C ASP A 44 -16.29 -21.76 2.24
N ILE A 45 -15.71 -20.57 2.03
CA ILE A 45 -14.41 -20.39 1.37
C ILE A 45 -13.27 -21.15 2.07
N ARG A 46 -13.40 -21.48 3.36
CA ARG A 46 -12.42 -22.31 4.07
C ARG A 46 -12.30 -23.70 3.46
N ASN A 47 -13.38 -24.26 2.92
CA ASN A 47 -13.34 -25.55 2.22
C ASN A 47 -12.52 -25.45 0.94
N TYR A 48 -12.67 -24.35 0.19
CA TYR A 48 -11.87 -24.07 -1.00
C TYR A 48 -10.38 -23.93 -0.66
N ILE A 49 -10.04 -23.16 0.37
CA ILE A 49 -8.66 -22.98 0.83
C ILE A 49 -8.06 -24.30 1.35
N ASN A 50 -8.82 -25.07 2.12
CA ASN A 50 -8.34 -26.35 2.65
C ASN A 50 -8.12 -27.38 1.55
N LEU A 51 -8.92 -27.36 0.48
CA LEU A 51 -8.71 -28.26 -0.65
C LEU A 51 -7.35 -28.05 -1.33
N TRP A 52 -6.89 -26.81 -1.48
CA TRP A 52 -5.53 -26.53 -1.96
C TRP A 52 -4.46 -27.08 -1.01
N LYS A 53 -4.63 -26.86 0.30
CA LYS A 53 -3.70 -27.32 1.34
C LYS A 53 -3.63 -28.84 1.43
N ASP A 54 -4.77 -29.52 1.33
CA ASP A 54 -4.87 -30.98 1.34
C ASP A 54 -4.17 -31.62 0.12
N MET A 55 -4.04 -30.86 -0.98
CA MET A 55 -3.25 -31.26 -2.15
C MET A 55 -1.77 -30.86 -2.07
N GLY A 56 -1.31 -30.34 -0.93
CA GLY A 56 0.09 -29.97 -0.68
C GLY A 56 0.50 -28.59 -1.21
N VAL A 57 -0.44 -27.75 -1.63
CA VAL A 57 -0.16 -26.40 -2.13
C VAL A 57 -0.20 -25.40 -0.98
N GLU A 58 0.82 -24.55 -0.88
CA GLU A 58 0.82 -23.46 0.09
C GLU A 58 -0.15 -22.34 -0.35
N VAL A 59 -0.96 -21.83 0.58
CA VAL A 59 -1.99 -20.83 0.27
C VAL A 59 -1.67 -19.51 0.97
N TYR A 60 -1.54 -18.44 0.18
CA TYR A 60 -1.61 -17.06 0.67
C TYR A 60 -3.02 -16.51 0.43
N TYR A 61 -3.79 -16.32 1.50
CA TYR A 61 -5.14 -15.79 1.40
C TYR A 61 -5.18 -14.31 1.78
N SER A 62 -5.52 -13.45 0.82
CA SER A 62 -5.63 -12.00 1.01
C SER A 62 -6.94 -11.50 0.38
N PRO A 63 -8.08 -11.66 1.08
CA PRO A 63 -9.38 -11.28 0.54
C PRO A 63 -9.40 -9.79 0.20
N THR A 64 -9.66 -9.50 -1.06
CA THR A 64 -9.62 -8.16 -1.62
C THR A 64 -10.94 -7.91 -2.34
N ARG A 65 -11.64 -6.85 -1.95
CA ARG A 65 -12.94 -6.50 -2.53
C ARG A 65 -12.88 -6.35 -4.04
N ASP A 66 -13.96 -6.70 -4.71
CA ASP A 66 -14.00 -6.63 -6.17
C ASP A 66 -13.70 -5.20 -6.66
N PHE A 67 -12.99 -5.12 -7.79
CA PHE A 67 -12.38 -3.90 -8.34
C PHE A 67 -11.36 -3.17 -7.43
N TRP A 68 -11.06 -3.65 -6.23
CA TRP A 68 -9.98 -3.11 -5.39
C TRP A 68 -8.63 -3.78 -5.63
N PHE A 69 -7.68 -3.43 -4.77
CA PHE A 69 -6.33 -3.96 -4.68
C PHE A 69 -5.98 -4.30 -3.22
N PRO A 70 -5.04 -5.23 -2.97
CA PRO A 70 -4.52 -5.44 -1.63
C PRO A 70 -3.84 -4.16 -1.10
N PRO A 71 -4.02 -3.78 0.18
CA PRO A 71 -3.34 -2.64 0.78
C PRO A 71 -1.81 -2.69 0.56
N ILE A 72 -1.14 -1.54 0.42
CA ILE A 72 0.26 -1.49 -0.07
C ILE A 72 1.26 -2.36 0.72
N LEU A 73 1.08 -2.50 2.05
CA LEU A 73 1.93 -3.37 2.88
C LEU A 73 1.54 -4.85 2.78
N GLU A 74 0.24 -5.16 2.63
CA GLU A 74 -0.20 -6.51 2.29
C GLU A 74 0.30 -6.93 0.91
N LEU A 75 0.30 -6.00 -0.06
CA LEU A 75 0.87 -6.21 -1.39
C LEU A 75 2.38 -6.47 -1.32
N TYR A 76 3.10 -5.78 -0.41
CA TYR A 76 4.49 -6.09 -0.10
C TYR A 76 4.66 -7.51 0.44
N HIS A 77 3.81 -7.96 1.37
CA HIS A 77 3.85 -9.34 1.90
C HIS A 77 3.55 -10.39 0.84
N ILE A 78 2.51 -10.18 0.02
CA ILE A 78 2.16 -11.08 -1.09
C ILE A 78 3.34 -11.22 -2.06
N THR A 79 3.91 -10.10 -2.51
CA THR A 79 5.00 -10.11 -3.49
C THR A 79 6.28 -10.72 -2.92
N LYS A 80 6.59 -10.48 -1.65
CA LYS A 80 7.70 -11.14 -0.93
C LYS A 80 7.47 -12.65 -0.84
N TRP A 81 6.28 -13.08 -0.44
CA TRP A 81 5.92 -14.50 -0.35
C TRP A 81 6.03 -15.20 -1.71
N ILE A 82 5.50 -14.58 -2.78
CA ILE A 82 5.66 -15.08 -4.16
C ILE A 82 7.16 -15.20 -4.51
N HIS A 83 7.97 -14.20 -4.14
CA HIS A 83 9.40 -14.20 -4.43
C HIS A 83 10.14 -15.35 -3.74
N GLU A 84 9.84 -15.59 -2.47
CA GLU A 84 10.43 -16.67 -1.68
C GLU A 84 10.08 -18.04 -2.30
N LYS A 85 8.81 -18.28 -2.65
CA LYS A 85 8.38 -19.53 -3.31
C LYS A 85 9.08 -19.77 -4.64
N ILE A 86 9.17 -18.73 -5.48
CA ILE A 86 9.86 -18.83 -6.77
C ILE A 86 11.37 -19.05 -6.59
N LYS A 87 11.98 -18.45 -5.55
CA LYS A 87 13.40 -18.64 -5.22
C LYS A 87 13.70 -20.07 -4.73
N GLU A 88 12.74 -20.71 -4.09
CA GLU A 88 12.79 -22.13 -3.71
C GLU A 88 12.59 -23.09 -4.91
N GLY A 89 12.36 -22.55 -6.11
CA GLY A 89 12.14 -23.33 -7.33
C GLY A 89 10.67 -23.67 -7.59
N GLY A 90 9.76 -23.17 -6.76
CA GLY A 90 8.33 -23.39 -6.90
C GLY A 90 7.65 -22.48 -7.93
N ARG A 91 6.42 -22.83 -8.28
CA ARG A 91 5.55 -22.06 -9.18
C ARG A 91 4.34 -21.54 -8.42
N VAL A 92 3.95 -20.29 -8.68
CA VAL A 92 2.84 -19.64 -7.98
C VAL A 92 1.71 -19.29 -8.94
N LEU A 93 0.48 -19.61 -8.54
CA LEU A 93 -0.75 -19.16 -9.20
C LEU A 93 -1.37 -18.01 -8.39
N VAL A 94 -1.80 -16.93 -9.06
CA VAL A 94 -2.56 -15.85 -8.43
C VAL A 94 -3.95 -15.80 -9.06
N HIS A 95 -5.00 -15.82 -8.24
CA HIS A 95 -6.36 -15.72 -8.77
C HIS A 95 -7.26 -14.79 -7.94
N CYS A 96 -8.21 -14.17 -8.65
CA CYS A 96 -9.39 -13.51 -8.10
C CYS A 96 -10.61 -14.18 -8.73
N MET A 97 -11.74 -13.49 -8.87
CA MET A 97 -12.89 -14.05 -9.56
C MET A 97 -12.61 -14.23 -11.07
N GLY A 98 -12.30 -13.14 -11.77
CA GLY A 98 -12.06 -13.15 -13.21
C GLY A 98 -10.60 -13.37 -13.64
N GLY A 99 -9.63 -13.19 -12.74
CA GLY A 99 -8.20 -13.25 -13.07
C GLY A 99 -7.70 -12.05 -13.90
N ILE A 100 -8.33 -10.88 -13.74
CA ILE A 100 -8.08 -9.69 -14.58
C ILE A 100 -7.54 -8.52 -13.73
N GLY A 101 -8.38 -7.90 -12.89
CA GLY A 101 -8.02 -6.73 -12.08
C GLY A 101 -7.10 -7.05 -10.91
N ARG A 102 -7.65 -7.57 -9.81
CA ARG A 102 -6.94 -7.89 -8.55
C ARG A 102 -5.69 -8.75 -8.79
N SER A 103 -5.81 -9.83 -9.56
CA SER A 103 -4.68 -10.70 -9.90
C SER A 103 -3.64 -10.01 -10.79
N GLY A 104 -4.10 -9.18 -11.73
CA GLY A 104 -3.23 -8.38 -12.59
C GLY A 104 -2.41 -7.37 -11.79
N THR A 105 -3.02 -6.72 -10.80
CA THR A 105 -2.33 -5.82 -9.86
C THR A 105 -1.24 -6.55 -9.08
N VAL A 106 -1.55 -7.70 -8.46
CA VAL A 106 -0.54 -8.50 -7.75
C VAL A 106 0.59 -8.95 -8.67
N ALA A 107 0.26 -9.40 -9.88
CA ALA A 107 1.26 -9.82 -10.87
C ALA A 107 2.18 -8.66 -11.30
N ALA A 108 1.63 -7.48 -11.57
CA ALA A 108 2.40 -6.30 -11.94
C ALA A 108 3.33 -5.85 -10.80
N SER A 109 2.81 -5.80 -9.57
CA SER A 109 3.60 -5.47 -8.38
C SER A 109 4.71 -6.48 -8.11
N TYR A 110 4.48 -7.78 -8.37
CA TYR A 110 5.53 -8.78 -8.24
C TYR A 110 6.66 -8.58 -9.26
N ILE A 111 6.35 -8.20 -10.51
CA ILE A 111 7.39 -7.91 -11.50
C ILE A 111 8.25 -6.73 -11.02
N ILE A 112 7.63 -5.69 -10.46
CA ILE A 112 8.35 -4.55 -9.86
C ILE A 112 9.23 -5.01 -8.70
N TYR A 113 8.69 -5.82 -7.80
CA TYR A 113 9.44 -6.37 -6.67
C TYR A 113 10.68 -7.17 -7.12
N SER A 114 10.53 -7.98 -8.17
CA SER A 114 11.55 -8.94 -8.60
C SER A 114 12.59 -8.39 -9.58
N SER A 115 12.31 -7.31 -10.32
CA SER A 115 13.13 -6.93 -11.49
C SER A 115 13.47 -5.43 -11.61
N ASP A 116 13.22 -4.61 -10.59
CA ASP A 116 13.48 -3.14 -10.57
C ASP A 116 13.07 -2.43 -11.88
N ILE A 117 11.89 -2.78 -12.38
CA ILE A 117 11.33 -2.16 -13.58
C ILE A 117 10.34 -1.07 -13.21
N VAL A 118 10.25 -0.06 -14.08
CA VAL A 118 9.26 1.01 -13.94
C VAL A 118 7.82 0.48 -14.07
N PRO A 119 6.83 1.08 -13.38
CA PRO A 119 5.45 0.57 -13.31
C PRO A 119 4.80 0.36 -14.67
N TRP A 120 4.95 1.31 -15.59
CA TRP A 120 4.37 1.23 -16.94
C TRP A 120 4.79 -0.05 -17.68
N ASN A 121 6.06 -0.46 -17.56
CA ASN A 121 6.56 -1.67 -18.20
C ASN A 121 5.97 -2.93 -17.55
N ALA A 122 5.81 -2.95 -16.23
CA ALA A 122 5.16 -4.05 -15.51
C ALA A 122 3.69 -4.20 -15.93
N VAL A 123 2.95 -3.09 -15.93
CA VAL A 123 1.54 -3.04 -16.34
C VAL A 123 1.39 -3.46 -17.80
N SER A 124 2.21 -2.94 -18.71
CA SER A 124 2.22 -3.32 -20.12
C SER A 124 2.51 -4.82 -20.31
N HIS A 125 3.47 -5.36 -19.56
CA HIS A 125 3.80 -6.79 -19.60
C HIS A 125 2.62 -7.67 -19.18
N VAL A 126 1.95 -7.33 -18.07
CA VAL A 126 0.76 -8.08 -17.63
C VAL A 126 -0.37 -7.95 -18.66
N ARG A 127 -0.64 -6.74 -19.17
CA ARG A 127 -1.70 -6.50 -20.18
C ARG A 127 -1.48 -7.24 -21.50
N LYS A 128 -0.22 -7.51 -21.89
CA LYS A 128 0.10 -8.34 -23.06
C LYS A 128 -0.37 -9.80 -22.89
N HIS A 129 -0.32 -10.33 -21.67
CA HIS A 129 -0.75 -11.70 -21.37
C HIS A 129 -2.25 -11.75 -21.04
N ILE A 130 -2.74 -10.74 -20.32
CA ILE A 130 -4.12 -10.59 -19.89
C ILE A 130 -4.65 -9.24 -20.40
N PRO A 131 -5.21 -9.19 -21.62
CA PRO A 131 -5.86 -7.99 -22.11
C PRO A 131 -6.93 -7.50 -21.12
N GLY A 132 -6.88 -6.22 -20.75
CA GLY A 132 -7.79 -5.61 -19.76
C GLY A 132 -7.34 -5.73 -18.30
N ALA A 133 -6.19 -6.35 -18.00
CA ALA A 133 -5.67 -6.41 -16.62
C ALA A 133 -5.49 -5.02 -15.99
N LEU A 134 -5.69 -4.96 -14.67
CA LEU A 134 -5.82 -3.72 -13.90
C LEU A 134 -6.98 -2.89 -14.47
N GLU A 135 -8.20 -3.34 -14.16
CA GLU A 135 -9.46 -2.98 -14.83
C GLU A 135 -9.89 -1.53 -14.58
N VAL A 136 -9.46 -0.95 -13.46
CA VAL A 136 -9.88 0.36 -12.97
C VAL A 136 -8.66 1.21 -12.55
N PRO A 137 -8.72 2.55 -12.62
CA PRO A 137 -7.57 3.44 -12.40
C PRO A 137 -6.82 3.16 -11.09
N ARG A 138 -7.57 3.00 -10.01
CA ARG A 138 -7.10 2.63 -8.67
C ARG A 138 -6.18 1.41 -8.62
N GLN A 139 -6.47 0.39 -9.43
CA GLN A 139 -5.66 -0.84 -9.50
C GLN A 139 -4.33 -0.61 -10.21
N GLU A 140 -4.29 0.31 -11.18
CA GLU A 140 -3.05 0.74 -11.82
C GLU A 140 -2.26 1.66 -10.89
N LYS A 141 -2.90 2.64 -10.25
CA LYS A 141 -2.24 3.63 -9.38
C LYS A 141 -1.45 2.98 -8.24
N ILE A 142 -2.04 2.00 -7.54
CA ILE A 142 -1.33 1.29 -6.46
C ILE A 142 -0.03 0.60 -6.93
N VAL A 143 0.08 0.22 -8.21
CA VAL A 143 1.32 -0.36 -8.77
C VAL A 143 2.43 0.69 -8.87
N TYR A 144 2.07 1.94 -9.18
CA TYR A 144 3.00 3.07 -9.18
C TYR A 144 3.39 3.44 -7.74
N ASP A 145 2.43 3.51 -6.82
CA ASP A 145 2.69 3.83 -5.43
C ASP A 145 3.60 2.77 -4.80
N TYR A 146 3.34 1.49 -5.11
CA TYR A 146 4.17 0.37 -4.69
C TYR A 146 5.61 0.52 -5.20
N TYR A 147 5.81 0.86 -6.48
CA TYR A 147 7.16 1.16 -6.99
C TYR A 147 7.84 2.30 -6.24
N TYR A 148 7.13 3.40 -5.98
CA TYR A 148 7.71 4.54 -5.27
C TYR A 148 8.01 4.25 -3.81
N MET A 149 7.19 3.43 -3.12
CA MET A 149 7.51 2.92 -1.78
C MET A 149 8.88 2.23 -1.77
N LEU A 150 9.07 1.30 -2.73
CA LEU A 150 10.31 0.54 -2.85
C LEU A 150 11.49 1.43 -3.25
N LYS A 151 11.26 2.39 -4.15
CA LYS A 151 12.28 3.34 -4.62
C LYS A 151 12.73 4.31 -3.53
N TYR A 152 11.79 4.89 -2.77
CA TYR A 152 12.09 5.89 -1.74
C TYR A 152 12.77 5.26 -0.53
N ILE A 153 12.38 4.04 -0.13
CA ILE A 153 13.11 3.32 0.91
C ILE A 153 14.45 2.81 0.36
N SER A 154 14.49 2.35 -0.90
CA SER A 154 15.64 1.84 -1.68
C SER A 154 16.35 0.60 -1.11
N ASP A 155 16.52 0.54 0.21
CA ASP A 155 17.14 -0.57 0.91
C ASP A 155 16.07 -1.61 1.32
N ARG A 156 16.14 -2.78 0.68
CA ARG A 156 15.23 -3.89 0.95
C ARG A 156 15.38 -4.47 2.36
N LYS A 157 16.61 -4.47 2.91
CA LYS A 157 16.85 -4.98 4.27
C LYS A 157 16.27 -4.03 5.30
N LEU A 158 16.37 -2.72 5.06
CA LEU A 158 15.74 -1.69 5.88
C LEU A 158 14.21 -1.87 5.89
N LEU A 159 13.58 -1.95 4.72
CA LEU A 159 12.13 -2.17 4.62
C LEU A 159 11.73 -3.48 5.32
N GLU A 160 12.43 -4.58 5.06
CA GLU A 160 12.14 -5.87 5.70
C GLU A 160 12.25 -5.82 7.23
N MET A 161 13.22 -5.08 7.77
CA MET A 161 13.35 -4.93 9.21
C MET A 161 12.24 -4.07 9.80
N ILE A 162 11.94 -2.92 9.20
CA ILE A 162 10.84 -2.04 9.63
C ILE A 162 9.53 -2.82 9.62
N ASP A 163 9.22 -3.47 8.50
CA ASP A 163 8.03 -4.29 8.29
C ASP A 163 7.92 -5.40 9.34
N ARG A 164 9.00 -6.16 9.57
CA ARG A 164 9.02 -7.24 10.56
C ARG A 164 8.73 -6.73 11.98
N GLU A 165 9.35 -5.62 12.39
CA GLU A 165 9.15 -5.08 13.73
C GLU A 165 7.78 -4.40 13.91
N ALA A 166 7.25 -3.79 12.85
CA ALA A 166 5.91 -3.20 12.82
C ALA A 166 4.81 -4.28 12.84
N ALA A 167 4.96 -5.34 12.05
CA ALA A 167 4.02 -6.47 11.97
C ALA A 167 3.82 -7.18 13.31
N LYS A 168 4.87 -7.29 14.16
CA LYS A 168 4.76 -7.85 15.54
C LYS A 168 3.74 -7.12 16.41
N ARG A 169 3.38 -5.88 16.06
CA ARG A 169 2.43 -5.02 16.78
C ARG A 169 1.20 -4.70 15.93
N ASN A 170 0.97 -5.44 14.84
CA ASN A 170 -0.07 -5.13 13.87
C ASN A 170 0.00 -3.66 13.39
N TYR A 171 1.20 -3.10 13.27
CA TYR A 171 1.43 -1.70 12.90
C TYR A 171 0.76 -0.68 13.85
N GLY A 172 0.47 -1.07 15.09
CA GLY A 172 -0.27 -0.27 16.06
C GLY A 172 -1.75 -0.19 15.70
N ALA A 173 -2.14 0.82 14.93
CA ALA A 173 -3.51 1.07 14.50
C ALA A 173 -4.09 0.05 13.50
N GLY A 174 -3.23 -0.81 12.92
CA GLY A 174 -3.63 -1.84 11.96
C GLY A 174 -3.01 -1.64 10.58
N ILE A 175 -2.65 -2.76 9.93
CA ILE A 175 -1.99 -2.74 8.61
C ILE A 175 -2.79 -2.02 7.53
N LYS A 176 -4.13 -2.06 7.58
CA LYS A 176 -4.99 -1.40 6.59
C LYS A 176 -4.85 0.12 6.64
N HIS A 177 -4.97 0.68 7.83
CA HIS A 177 -4.83 2.11 8.06
C HIS A 177 -3.43 2.59 7.68
N VAL A 178 -2.41 1.95 8.22
CA VAL A 178 -1.01 2.30 7.92
C VAL A 178 -0.68 2.15 6.43
N SER A 179 -1.25 1.15 5.75
CA SER A 179 -1.13 1.02 4.30
C SER A 179 -1.77 2.17 3.56
N LYS A 180 -2.97 2.62 3.97
CA LYS A 180 -3.67 3.74 3.34
C LYS A 180 -2.91 5.04 3.53
N VAL A 181 -2.48 5.35 4.75
CA VAL A 181 -1.68 6.54 5.05
C VAL A 181 -0.36 6.53 4.26
N THR A 182 0.29 5.36 4.13
CA THR A 182 1.50 5.21 3.33
C THR A 182 1.24 5.41 1.83
N GLN A 183 0.16 4.83 1.30
CA GLN A 183 -0.26 5.03 -0.10
C GLN A 183 -0.48 6.52 -0.38
N LEU A 184 -1.37 7.18 0.37
CA LEU A 184 -1.71 8.59 0.13
C LEU A 184 -0.50 9.52 0.33
N SER A 185 0.38 9.23 1.29
CA SER A 185 1.63 9.98 1.47
C SER A 185 2.54 9.89 0.24
N ILE A 186 2.64 8.71 -0.38
CA ILE A 186 3.42 8.52 -1.61
C ILE A 186 2.81 9.28 -2.77
N GLU A 187 1.49 9.22 -2.94
CA GLU A 187 0.78 9.93 -4.01
C GLU A 187 0.98 11.45 -3.90
N ILE A 188 0.87 12.01 -2.70
CA ILE A 188 1.16 13.42 -2.44
C ILE A 188 2.62 13.75 -2.75
N LEU A 189 3.58 12.92 -2.29
CA LEU A 189 5.01 13.13 -2.56
C LEU A 189 5.33 13.12 -4.06
N THR A 190 4.76 12.17 -4.82
CA THR A 190 5.03 12.05 -6.25
C THR A 190 4.48 13.24 -7.01
N ASP A 191 3.26 13.65 -6.70
CA ASP A 191 2.58 14.72 -7.44
C ASP A 191 3.16 16.08 -7.06
N MET A 192 3.39 16.34 -5.76
CA MET A 192 4.10 17.55 -5.32
C MET A 192 5.52 17.63 -5.86
N GLY A 193 6.20 16.49 -6.02
CA GLY A 193 7.54 16.39 -6.59
C GLY A 193 7.64 16.90 -8.04
N LEU A 194 6.51 17.03 -8.76
CA LEU A 194 6.48 17.55 -10.13
C LEU A 194 6.69 19.06 -10.20
N PHE A 195 6.34 19.80 -9.14
CA PHE A 195 6.39 21.26 -9.12
C PHE A 195 7.14 21.84 -7.91
N LYS A 196 7.56 21.00 -6.96
CA LYS A 196 8.43 21.37 -5.84
C LYS A 196 9.57 20.37 -5.72
N ASN A 197 10.80 20.86 -5.57
CA ASN A 197 11.94 19.98 -5.34
C ASN A 197 11.84 19.39 -3.91
N ILE A 198 11.54 18.10 -3.83
CA ILE A 198 11.57 17.31 -2.60
C ILE A 198 12.73 16.33 -2.74
N ASP A 199 13.72 16.45 -1.87
CA ASP A 199 14.91 15.61 -1.88
C ASP A 199 14.58 14.16 -1.46
N ASP A 200 15.45 13.22 -1.83
CA ASP A 200 15.24 11.79 -1.59
C ASP A 200 15.32 11.42 -0.10
N TYR A 201 16.03 12.22 0.69
CA TYR A 201 16.09 12.07 2.13
C TYR A 201 14.71 12.37 2.76
N THR A 202 14.06 13.46 2.35
CA THR A 202 12.70 13.81 2.77
C THR A 202 11.68 12.76 2.36
N LYS A 203 11.72 12.30 1.11
CA LYS A 203 10.81 11.24 0.61
C LYS A 203 10.93 9.96 1.43
N LYS A 204 12.18 9.52 1.69
CA LYS A 204 12.45 8.33 2.51
C LYS A 204 11.92 8.50 3.92
N ALA A 205 12.15 9.66 4.55
CA ALA A 205 11.67 9.94 5.90
C ALA A 205 10.14 9.89 6.00
N VAL A 206 9.42 10.52 5.06
CA VAL A 206 7.95 10.53 5.06
C VAL A 206 7.38 9.12 4.88
N VAL A 207 7.92 8.31 3.96
CA VAL A 207 7.43 6.94 3.75
C VAL A 207 7.71 6.04 4.96
N ILE A 208 8.88 6.17 5.59
CA ILE A 208 9.17 5.38 6.80
C ILE A 208 8.29 5.85 7.96
N ALA A 209 8.11 7.16 8.12
CA ALA A 209 7.24 7.73 9.13
C ALA A 209 5.79 7.27 8.93
N SER A 210 5.25 7.26 7.71
CA SER A 210 3.88 6.80 7.45
C SER A 210 3.67 5.33 7.83
N ILE A 211 4.69 4.48 7.72
CA ILE A 211 4.63 3.07 8.16
C ILE A 211 4.63 2.94 9.70
N LEU A 212 5.27 3.88 10.40
CA LEU A 212 5.53 3.80 11.84
C LEU A 212 4.74 4.81 12.70
N HIS A 213 3.95 5.69 12.09
CA HIS A 213 3.40 6.88 12.75
C HIS A 213 2.49 6.57 13.93
N ASP A 214 1.73 5.47 13.86
CA ASP A 214 0.73 5.13 14.87
C ASP A 214 1.03 3.81 15.60
N MET A 215 2.32 3.50 15.75
CA MET A 215 2.81 2.30 16.45
C MET A 215 2.41 2.22 17.93
N GLY A 216 2.08 3.35 18.53
CA GLY A 216 1.68 3.51 19.93
C GLY A 216 0.18 3.51 20.17
N TYR A 217 -0.66 3.34 19.13
CA TYR A 217 -2.12 3.57 19.14
C TYR A 217 -2.87 3.05 20.37
N SER A 218 -2.50 1.87 20.89
CA SER A 218 -3.15 1.27 22.07
C SER A 218 -2.83 1.96 23.42
N SER A 219 -2.18 3.12 23.41
CA SER A 219 -1.68 3.82 24.60
C SER A 219 -2.32 5.21 24.73
N GLY A 220 -2.50 5.68 25.97
CA GLY A 220 -3.13 7.00 26.22
C GLY A 220 -2.32 8.21 25.74
N ASP A 221 -1.02 8.03 25.50
CA ASP A 221 -0.11 9.00 24.85
C ASP A 221 0.54 8.31 23.63
N HIS A 222 -0.26 8.05 22.60
CA HIS A 222 0.20 7.24 21.47
C HIS A 222 1.29 7.93 20.64
N GLY A 223 1.42 9.26 20.71
CA GLY A 223 2.49 10.01 20.04
C GLY A 223 3.87 9.69 20.58
N GLU A 224 4.10 9.97 21.87
CA GLU A 224 5.37 9.65 22.50
C GLU A 224 5.63 8.15 22.52
N LYS A 225 4.58 7.33 22.64
CA LYS A 225 4.75 5.88 22.54
C LYS A 225 5.18 5.41 21.15
N SER A 226 4.62 6.00 20.09
CA SER A 226 5.03 5.70 18.71
C SER A 226 6.49 6.09 18.49
N VAL A 227 6.91 7.25 19.02
CA VAL A 227 8.32 7.69 18.99
C VAL A 227 9.24 6.71 19.73
N GLU A 228 8.87 6.27 20.93
CA GLU A 228 9.66 5.30 21.71
C GLU A 228 9.87 3.99 20.94
N ILE A 229 8.80 3.48 20.31
CA ILE A 229 8.84 2.24 19.53
C ILE A 229 9.65 2.44 18.25
N ALA A 230 9.36 3.50 17.49
CA ALA A 230 10.04 3.82 16.25
C ALA A 230 11.54 4.04 16.48
N SER A 231 11.93 4.75 17.55
CA SER A 231 13.33 4.97 17.92
C SER A 231 14.08 3.64 18.15
N LYS A 232 13.44 2.66 18.82
CA LYS A 232 14.02 1.32 19.00
C LYS A 232 14.20 0.58 17.68
N ILE A 233 13.25 0.71 16.75
CA ILE A 233 13.33 0.06 15.42
C ILE A 233 14.43 0.72 14.58
N LEU A 234 14.43 2.05 14.51
CA LEU A 234 15.37 2.83 13.73
C LEU A 234 16.80 2.73 14.27
N GLY A 235 16.98 2.58 15.60
CA GLY A 235 18.27 2.33 16.21
C GLY A 235 18.89 0.97 15.88
N MET A 236 18.17 0.07 15.21
CA MET A 236 18.70 -1.18 14.65
C MET A 236 19.15 -1.04 13.19
N THR A 237 18.95 0.14 12.58
CA THR A 237 19.26 0.42 11.17
C THR A 237 20.61 1.12 11.03
N ASP A 238 21.14 1.15 9.81
CA ASP A 238 22.30 1.98 9.43
C ASP A 238 21.88 3.37 8.90
N LEU A 239 20.69 3.86 9.27
CA LEU A 239 20.21 5.18 8.86
C LEU A 239 21.01 6.30 9.55
N ASP A 240 21.24 7.39 8.83
CA ASP A 240 21.89 8.60 9.36
C ASP A 240 21.04 9.24 10.49
N ASP A 241 21.68 9.74 11.54
CA ASP A 241 20.99 10.32 12.69
C ASP A 241 20.00 11.42 12.29
N LYS A 242 20.32 12.23 11.27
CA LYS A 242 19.40 13.28 10.83
C LYS A 242 18.11 12.68 10.29
N ILE A 243 18.17 11.60 9.49
CA ILE A 243 16.96 11.02 8.90
C ILE A 243 16.10 10.40 10.01
N ILE A 244 16.73 9.79 11.00
CA ILE A 244 16.05 9.27 12.19
C ILE A 244 15.35 10.42 12.92
N ASP A 245 16.03 11.53 13.18
CA ASP A 245 15.46 12.71 13.84
C ASP A 245 14.25 13.28 13.07
N LEU A 246 14.34 13.35 11.73
CA LEU A 246 13.21 13.78 10.90
C LEU A 246 12.04 12.79 11.00
N ILE A 247 12.29 11.49 10.88
CA ILE A 247 11.25 10.45 11.01
C ILE A 247 10.57 10.57 12.38
N LEU A 248 11.34 10.63 13.46
CA LEU A 248 10.80 10.71 14.82
C LEU A 248 10.04 12.03 15.06
N THR A 249 10.45 13.13 14.44
CA THR A 249 9.73 14.41 14.49
C THR A 249 8.37 14.29 13.80
N ILE A 250 8.33 13.70 12.60
CA ILE A 250 7.07 13.46 11.88
C ILE A 250 6.14 12.58 12.71
N ILE A 251 6.65 11.48 13.28
CA ILE A 251 5.87 10.56 14.13
C ILE A 251 5.38 11.26 15.39
N ARG A 252 6.22 12.02 16.09
CA ARG A 252 5.82 12.75 17.30
C ARG A 252 4.67 13.71 17.02
N CYS A 253 4.64 14.28 15.84
CA CYS A 253 3.78 15.40 15.49
C CYS A 253 2.71 15.04 14.47
N HIS A 254 2.42 13.75 14.26
CA HIS A 254 1.41 13.31 13.27
C HIS A 254 0.00 13.77 13.63
N HIS A 255 -0.27 14.14 14.89
CA HIS A 255 -1.44 14.95 15.24
C HIS A 255 -1.08 16.43 15.40
N ILE A 256 -1.86 17.27 14.73
CA ILE A 256 -1.70 18.73 14.68
C ILE A 256 -1.63 19.43 16.04
N ASN A 257 -2.20 18.83 17.09
CA ASN A 257 -2.27 19.45 18.41
C ASN A 257 -1.06 19.18 19.30
N TRP A 258 -0.17 18.26 18.93
CA TRP A 258 0.88 17.77 19.82
C TRP A 258 2.18 18.57 19.75
N CYS A 259 2.43 19.27 18.65
CA CYS A 259 3.70 19.96 18.41
C CYS A 259 3.55 21.44 18.06
N LYS A 260 2.70 22.17 18.80
CA LYS A 260 2.40 23.59 18.53
C LYS A 260 3.61 24.53 18.60
N GLU A 261 4.69 24.11 19.26
CA GLU A 261 5.93 24.89 19.41
C GLU A 261 6.96 24.60 18.30
N ILE A 262 6.73 23.59 17.47
CA ILE A 262 7.62 23.22 16.37
C ILE A 262 7.16 23.95 15.11
N ARG A 263 8.10 24.52 14.35
CA ARG A 263 7.79 25.05 13.01
C ARG A 263 7.44 23.87 12.10
N TYR A 264 6.17 23.76 11.75
CA TYR A 264 5.70 22.75 10.83
C TYR A 264 6.33 22.94 9.43
N ASP A 265 6.69 21.82 8.81
CA ASP A 265 7.27 21.76 7.48
C ASP A 265 6.50 20.78 6.57
N LEU A 266 6.88 20.76 5.30
CA LEU A 266 6.19 20.00 4.27
C LEU A 266 6.01 18.50 4.63
N PRO A 267 7.03 17.77 5.14
CA PRO A 267 6.88 16.39 5.58
C PRO A 267 5.70 16.13 6.52
N LEU A 268 5.50 16.97 7.54
CA LEU A 268 4.35 16.84 8.44
C LEU A 268 3.03 17.12 7.74
N GLY A 269 2.99 18.17 6.91
CA GLY A 269 1.79 18.51 6.15
C GLY A 269 1.32 17.37 5.25
N ILE A 270 2.25 16.64 4.61
CA ILE A 270 1.95 15.46 3.80
C ILE A 270 1.33 14.35 4.64
N LEU A 271 1.96 14.01 5.78
CA LEU A 271 1.45 12.95 6.64
C LEU A 271 0.07 13.31 7.21
N TRP A 272 -0.16 14.56 7.62
CA TRP A 272 -1.47 15.01 8.10
C TRP A 272 -2.57 14.89 7.06
N ILE A 273 -2.30 15.26 5.80
CA ILE A 273 -3.28 15.09 4.72
C ILE A 273 -3.62 13.60 4.59
N ALA A 274 -2.61 12.74 4.52
CA ALA A 274 -2.79 11.30 4.34
C ALA A 274 -3.54 10.65 5.52
N ASP A 275 -3.17 10.98 6.76
CA ASP A 275 -3.78 10.44 7.99
C ASP A 275 -5.24 10.89 8.14
N TYR A 276 -5.53 12.17 7.96
CA TYR A 276 -6.90 12.69 8.04
C TYR A 276 -7.81 12.14 6.94
N LEU A 277 -7.26 11.74 5.79
CA LEU A 277 -8.01 11.09 4.72
C LEU A 277 -8.35 9.61 5.01
N ASP A 278 -7.82 9.03 6.09
CA ASP A 278 -8.24 7.73 6.63
C ASP A 278 -8.64 7.83 8.12
N HIS A 279 -9.11 8.99 8.56
CA HIS A 279 -9.48 9.24 9.97
C HIS A 279 -10.49 8.23 10.53
N GLY A 280 -11.44 7.78 9.70
CA GLY A 280 -12.46 6.79 10.06
C GLY A 280 -11.97 5.35 10.06
N PHE A 281 -10.71 5.06 9.72
CA PHE A 281 -10.17 3.70 9.54
C PHE A 281 -10.97 2.86 8.53
N ASP A 282 -11.66 3.53 7.61
CA ASP A 282 -12.66 2.93 6.72
C ASP A 282 -12.13 2.72 5.29
N ASN A 283 -10.96 3.29 4.97
CA ASN A 283 -10.30 3.17 3.68
C ASN A 283 -11.21 3.58 2.51
N THR A 284 -12.11 4.54 2.75
CA THR A 284 -13.10 5.04 1.78
C THR A 284 -12.50 5.95 0.72
N VAL A 285 -11.34 6.57 1.01
CA VAL A 285 -10.56 7.30 0.02
C VAL A 285 -9.69 6.33 -0.75
N ASP A 286 -9.87 6.33 -2.06
CA ASP A 286 -9.24 5.36 -2.91
C ASP A 286 -7.80 5.73 -3.19
N TYR A 287 -7.64 6.97 -3.66
CA TYR A 287 -6.41 7.62 -4.03
C TYR A 287 -6.63 9.14 -4.12
N ILE A 288 -5.52 9.88 -4.11
CA ILE A 288 -5.47 11.33 -4.27
C ILE A 288 -4.58 11.71 -5.47
N GLU A 289 -4.93 12.82 -6.12
CA GLU A 289 -4.06 13.52 -7.06
C GLU A 289 -3.84 14.96 -6.56
N VAL A 290 -2.62 15.47 -6.71
CA VAL A 290 -2.27 16.85 -6.33
C VAL A 290 -1.89 17.66 -7.55
N ASP A 291 -2.71 18.68 -7.86
CA ASP A 291 -2.50 19.60 -8.96
C ASP A 291 -2.24 21.03 -8.50
N VAL A 292 -1.76 21.87 -9.42
CA VAL A 292 -1.63 23.32 -9.22
C VAL A 292 -2.53 24.04 -10.23
N GLU A 293 -3.50 24.82 -9.73
CA GLU A 293 -4.38 25.68 -10.53
C GLU A 293 -4.22 27.13 -10.05
N ASP A 294 -3.89 28.06 -10.96
CA ASP A 294 -3.75 29.49 -10.65
C ASP A 294 -2.87 29.83 -9.43
N SER A 295 -1.83 29.02 -9.18
CA SER A 295 -0.90 29.07 -8.03
C SER A 295 -1.40 28.44 -6.74
N ASP A 296 -2.66 28.02 -6.66
CA ASP A 296 -3.24 27.29 -5.54
C ASP A 296 -3.07 25.77 -5.76
N LEU A 297 -3.03 25.01 -4.66
CA LEU A 297 -3.02 23.55 -4.70
C LEU A 297 -4.44 23.01 -4.78
N VAL A 298 -4.62 21.99 -5.60
CA VAL A 298 -5.90 21.29 -5.74
C VAL A 298 -5.70 19.83 -5.36
N LEU A 299 -6.34 19.43 -4.28
CA LEU A 299 -6.42 18.04 -3.85
C LEU A 299 -7.65 17.40 -4.51
N LYS A 300 -7.42 16.53 -5.49
CA LYS A 300 -8.47 15.73 -6.13
C LYS A 300 -8.57 14.40 -5.41
N ILE A 301 -9.68 14.17 -4.72
CA ILE A 301 -9.90 12.99 -3.88
C ILE A 301 -10.88 12.07 -4.61
N HIS A 302 -10.46 10.86 -4.92
CA HIS A 302 -11.25 9.86 -5.63
C HIS A 302 -11.80 8.83 -4.65
N CYS A 303 -13.10 8.57 -4.73
CA CYS A 303 -13.80 7.66 -3.83
C CYS A 303 -14.78 6.75 -4.58
N GLY A 304 -14.67 5.43 -4.42
CA GLY A 304 -15.59 4.43 -4.99
C GLY A 304 -16.77 4.14 -4.06
N ILE A 305 -16.72 4.68 -2.84
CA ILE A 305 -17.77 4.67 -1.82
C ILE A 305 -17.82 6.03 -1.12
N GLU A 306 -18.77 6.24 -0.21
CA GLU A 306 -18.90 7.52 0.51
C GLU A 306 -17.69 7.79 1.41
N CYS A 307 -17.03 8.93 1.20
CA CYS A 307 -15.81 9.35 1.90
C CYS A 307 -15.90 10.78 2.49
N SER A 308 -17.10 11.37 2.54
CA SER A 308 -17.30 12.74 3.08
C SER A 308 -16.77 12.91 4.49
N HIS A 309 -16.91 11.90 5.34
CA HIS A 309 -16.43 11.97 6.72
C HIS A 309 -14.93 12.33 6.78
N ASN A 310 -14.07 11.58 6.10
CA ASN A 310 -12.63 11.84 6.07
C ASN A 310 -12.27 13.19 5.42
N ILE A 311 -13.01 13.59 4.38
CA ILE A 311 -12.81 14.90 3.75
C ILE A 311 -13.19 16.05 4.70
N ASP A 312 -14.26 15.90 5.47
CA ASP A 312 -14.69 16.89 6.46
C ASP A 312 -13.72 16.98 7.63
N GLU A 313 -13.10 15.88 8.03
CA GLU A 313 -12.00 15.89 9.00
C GLU A 313 -10.78 16.65 8.44
N LEU A 314 -10.36 16.36 7.21
CA LEU A 314 -9.25 17.08 6.56
C LEU A 314 -9.52 18.59 6.48
N ARG A 315 -10.75 19.00 6.16
CA ARG A 315 -11.15 20.42 6.10
C ARG A 315 -10.87 21.18 7.40
N LYS A 316 -10.96 20.52 8.55
CA LYS A 316 -10.73 21.16 9.86
C LYS A 316 -9.28 21.61 10.05
N ILE A 317 -8.33 20.97 9.36
CA ILE A 317 -6.90 21.25 9.51
C ILE A 317 -6.29 22.00 8.30
N LEU A 318 -7.07 22.27 7.25
CA LEU A 318 -6.60 22.98 6.06
C LEU A 318 -5.87 24.29 6.35
N PRO A 319 -6.34 25.20 7.24
CA PRO A 319 -5.63 26.47 7.48
C PRO A 319 -4.18 26.27 7.92
N SER A 320 -3.92 25.23 8.72
CA SER A 320 -2.58 24.91 9.20
C SER A 320 -1.72 24.25 8.12
N ILE A 321 -2.33 23.43 7.25
CA ILE A 321 -1.63 22.86 6.09
C ILE A 321 -1.28 23.97 5.08
N GLU A 322 -2.18 24.92 4.84
CA GLU A 322 -1.95 26.07 3.96
C GLU A 322 -0.82 26.95 4.48
N GLU A 323 -0.70 27.15 5.80
CA GLU A 323 0.42 27.86 6.42
C GLU A 323 1.76 27.14 6.17
N ILE A 324 1.79 25.81 6.29
CA ILE A 324 2.98 24.98 6.02
C ILE A 324 3.40 25.08 4.55
N ILE A 325 2.44 24.92 3.65
CA ILE A 325 2.73 24.79 2.23
C ILE A 325 2.93 26.17 1.57
N GLY A 326 2.36 27.23 2.16
CA GLY A 326 2.42 28.59 1.64
C GLY A 326 1.54 28.79 0.39
N LYS A 327 0.52 27.96 0.22
CA LYS A 327 -0.45 27.99 -0.89
C LYS A 327 -1.84 27.69 -0.34
N ARG A 328 -2.87 28.28 -0.93
CA ARG A 328 -4.25 27.86 -0.62
C ARG A 328 -4.51 26.47 -1.20
N ILE A 329 -5.39 25.73 -0.53
CA ILE A 329 -5.73 24.36 -0.87
C ILE A 329 -7.22 24.28 -1.15
N THR A 330 -7.56 23.84 -2.36
CA THR A 330 -8.93 23.50 -2.75
C THR A 330 -9.10 22.00 -2.79
N ILE A 331 -10.15 21.48 -2.16
CA ILE A 331 -10.50 20.06 -2.24
C ILE A 331 -11.61 19.86 -3.28
N LYS A 332 -11.37 18.98 -4.27
CA LYS A 332 -12.35 18.50 -5.24
C LYS A 332 -12.56 17.00 -5.02
N ARG A 333 -13.81 16.56 -4.87
CA ARG A 333 -14.17 15.15 -4.70
C ARG A 333 -14.72 14.57 -6.00
N TYR A 334 -14.26 13.38 -6.36
CA TYR A 334 -14.69 12.60 -7.52
C TYR A 334 -15.22 11.23 -7.09
N TYR A 335 -16.33 10.80 -7.69
CA TYR A 335 -16.83 9.43 -7.55
C TYR A 335 -16.56 8.67 -8.84
N GLU A 336 -16.06 7.44 -8.71
CA GLU A 336 -15.75 6.55 -9.83
C GLU A 336 -16.70 5.36 -9.93
#